data_AF-A0A2N1G770-F1
#
_entry.id   AF-A0A2N1G770-F1
#
_cell.length_a   1.000
_cell.length_b   1.000
_cell.length_c   1.000
_cell.angle_alpha   90.00
_cell.angle_beta   90.00
_cell.angle_gamma   90.00
#
_symmetry.space_group_name_H-M   'P 1'
#
loop_
_entity.id
_entity.type
_entity.pdbx_description
1 polymer ?
#
loop_
_entity_poly.entity_id
_entity_poly.type
_entity_poly.pdbx_seq_one_letter_code
_entity_poly.pdbx_strand_id
1 'polypeptide(L)'
;MKKIILLLFVLAFSFSGCEKDDICDANTVTTARLVISFYDVTNSSVLKNVTNLKITGEGMTDGVVFNGSSLINGSTVSIPLKTNADATTFSFILNSGSTNPALVNEDILKFNYAREELFVSRACGFKTEYTLDPLTPYVLTDAAIGDQKWIQYIAVKNSTIANENETHLEIYF
;
A
#
# COMPACT_ATOMS: atom_id res chain seq x y z
N MET A 1 9.54 -8.47 -66.08
CA MET A 1 10.55 -8.38 -64.99
C MET A 1 10.37 -7.11 -64.14
N LYS A 2 10.39 -5.89 -64.71
CA LYS A 2 10.20 -4.62 -63.94
C LYS A 2 8.90 -4.56 -63.12
N LYS A 3 7.77 -5.07 -63.63
CA LYS A 3 6.47 -5.07 -62.93
C LYS A 3 6.43 -5.98 -61.69
N ILE A 4 7.21 -7.07 -61.69
CA ILE A 4 7.30 -8.02 -60.57
C ILE A 4 8.16 -7.44 -59.44
N ILE A 5 9.24 -6.74 -59.80
CA ILE A 5 10.13 -6.07 -58.82
C ILE A 5 9.37 -4.96 -58.08
N LEU A 6 8.53 -4.19 -58.79
CA LEU A 6 7.70 -3.14 -58.18
C LEU A 6 6.69 -3.72 -57.18
N LEU A 7 6.06 -4.86 -57.52
CA LEU A 7 5.09 -5.53 -56.65
C LEU A 7 5.73 -6.05 -55.36
N LEU A 8 6.95 -6.61 -55.45
CA LEU A 8 7.71 -7.07 -54.28
C LEU A 8 8.09 -5.90 -53.35
N PHE A 9 8.42 -4.74 -53.91
CA PHE A 9 8.75 -3.55 -53.13
C PHE A 9 7.55 -3.02 -52.36
N VAL A 10 6.37 -2.97 -52.99
CA VAL A 10 5.12 -2.57 -52.33
C VAL A 10 4.74 -3.54 -51.21
N LEU A 11 4.86 -4.84 -51.45
CA LEU A 11 4.54 -5.86 -50.45
C LEU A 11 5.46 -5.81 -49.23
N ALA A 12 6.77 -5.54 -49.43
CA ALA A 12 7.74 -5.43 -48.33
C ALA A 12 7.47 -4.23 -47.40
N PHE A 13 6.97 -3.11 -47.92
CA PHE A 13 6.56 -1.95 -47.11
C PHE A 13 5.15 -2.08 -46.51
N SER A 14 4.35 -3.04 -46.96
CA SER A 14 2.97 -3.26 -46.45
C SER A 14 2.94 -3.93 -45.07
N PHE A 15 4.05 -4.59 -44.67
CA PHE A 15 4.16 -5.33 -43.42
C PHE A 15 5.07 -4.67 -42.37
N SER A 16 5.45 -3.40 -42.55
CA SER A 16 6.24 -2.65 -41.54
C SER A 16 5.38 -2.12 -40.39
N GLY A 17 4.35 -2.87 -39.99
CA GLY A 17 3.60 -2.60 -38.77
C GLY A 17 4.43 -3.07 -37.58
N CYS A 18 5.38 -2.26 -37.13
CA CYS A 18 5.92 -2.43 -35.79
C CYS A 18 4.81 -2.08 -34.80
N GLU A 19 4.04 -3.09 -34.38
CA GLU A 19 3.24 -2.97 -33.18
C GLU A 19 4.21 -2.79 -32.01
N LYS A 20 4.12 -1.64 -31.33
CA LYS A 20 4.81 -1.46 -30.06
C LYS A 20 4.17 -2.50 -29.14
N ASP A 21 4.97 -3.42 -28.62
CA ASP A 21 4.52 -4.35 -27.60
C ASP A 21 4.05 -3.51 -26.40
N ASP A 22 2.73 -3.31 -26.29
CA ASP A 22 2.09 -2.44 -25.30
C ASP A 22 2.09 -3.16 -23.94
N ILE A 23 3.30 -3.38 -23.40
CA ILE A 23 3.53 -3.92 -22.06
C ILE A 23 3.82 -2.78 -21.08
N CYS A 24 3.24 -2.87 -19.89
CA CYS A 24 3.52 -1.90 -18.84
C CYS A 24 4.94 -2.11 -18.29
N ASP A 25 5.75 -1.05 -18.21
CA ASP A 25 7.11 -1.14 -17.65
C ASP A 25 7.04 -1.50 -16.16
N ALA A 26 7.86 -2.46 -15.72
CA ALA A 26 7.84 -2.95 -14.33
C ALA A 26 8.22 -1.87 -13.29
N ASN A 27 8.90 -0.80 -13.71
CA ASN A 27 9.25 0.34 -12.85
C ASN A 27 8.17 1.43 -12.86
N THR A 28 7.07 1.25 -13.61
CA THR A 28 5.95 2.18 -13.61
C THR A 28 5.32 2.20 -12.23
N VAL A 29 5.22 3.40 -11.64
CA VAL A 29 4.53 3.57 -10.35
C VAL A 29 3.06 3.22 -10.53
N THR A 30 2.64 2.16 -9.85
CA THR A 30 1.24 1.72 -9.78
C THR A 30 0.54 2.37 -8.58
N THR A 31 -0.71 2.00 -8.30
CA THR A 31 -1.43 2.43 -7.10
C THR A 31 -0.60 2.12 -5.86
N ALA A 32 -0.11 3.17 -5.20
CA ALA A 32 0.82 3.06 -4.09
C ALA A 32 0.13 2.54 -2.82
N ARG A 33 0.87 1.79 -2.01
CA ARG A 33 0.48 1.39 -0.66
C ARG A 33 0.84 2.48 0.35
N LEU A 34 0.09 2.54 1.43
CA LEU A 34 0.38 3.37 2.58
C LEU A 34 1.60 2.81 3.31
N VAL A 35 2.71 3.56 3.30
CA VAL A 35 3.95 3.20 3.99
C VAL A 35 3.93 3.72 5.43
N ILE A 36 4.07 2.81 6.38
CA ILE A 36 4.02 3.07 7.83
C ILE A 36 5.36 2.67 8.43
N SER A 37 5.97 3.57 9.20
CA SER A 37 7.19 3.29 9.99
C SER A 37 6.88 3.29 11.49
N PHE A 38 7.55 2.41 12.23
CA PHE A 38 7.33 2.20 13.65
C PHE A 38 8.50 2.74 14.48
N TYR A 39 8.18 3.50 15.52
CA TYR A 39 9.13 4.22 16.37
C TYR A 39 8.90 3.93 17.84
N ASP A 40 9.97 4.09 18.64
CA ASP A 40 9.89 4.01 20.09
C ASP A 40 9.16 5.25 20.64
N VAL A 41 8.11 5.04 21.42
CA VAL A 41 7.36 6.13 22.05
C VAL A 41 8.18 6.92 23.07
N THR A 42 9.15 6.29 23.73
CA THR A 42 10.03 6.92 24.72
C THR A 42 11.20 7.65 24.07
N ASN A 43 11.58 7.27 22.84
CA ASN A 43 12.58 7.94 22.05
C ASN A 43 12.14 8.01 20.57
N SER A 44 11.41 9.07 20.23
CA SER A 44 10.77 9.27 18.92
C SER A 44 11.73 9.36 17.73
N SER A 45 13.05 9.40 17.96
CA SER A 45 14.07 9.39 16.90
C SER A 45 14.54 7.97 16.52
N VAL A 46 14.13 6.95 17.27
CA VAL A 46 14.61 5.57 17.13
C VAL A 46 13.52 4.70 16.52
N LEU A 47 13.84 4.04 15.41
CA LEU A 47 12.98 3.00 14.82
C LEU A 47 12.87 1.82 15.78
N LYS A 48 11.65 1.33 15.98
CA LYS A 48 11.35 0.18 16.85
C LYS A 48 10.66 -0.89 16.03
N ASN A 49 11.19 -2.11 16.08
CA ASN A 49 10.62 -3.22 15.35
C ASN A 49 9.36 -3.74 16.05
N VAL A 50 8.29 -3.92 15.27
CA VAL A 50 7.19 -4.79 15.68
C VAL A 50 7.62 -6.26 15.51
N THR A 51 7.04 -7.14 16.33
CA THR A 51 7.27 -8.59 16.25
C THR A 51 5.93 -9.29 16.07
N ASN A 52 5.84 -10.15 15.06
CA ASN A 52 4.62 -10.88 14.67
C ASN A 52 3.38 -9.98 14.57
N LEU A 53 3.54 -8.78 14.01
CA LEU A 53 2.40 -7.90 13.75
C LEU A 53 1.54 -8.52 12.65
N LYS A 54 0.26 -8.75 12.93
CA LYS A 54 -0.73 -9.14 11.92
C LYS A 54 -1.62 -7.93 11.62
N ILE A 55 -1.67 -7.51 10.36
CA ILE A 55 -2.58 -6.45 9.91
C ILE A 55 -3.69 -7.09 9.08
N THR A 56 -4.95 -6.91 9.46
CA THR A 56 -6.10 -7.53 8.76
C THR A 56 -7.10 -6.47 8.35
N GLY A 57 -7.51 -6.45 7.07
CA GLY A 57 -8.55 -5.53 6.61
C GLY A 57 -9.93 -5.89 7.16
N GLU A 58 -10.78 -4.90 7.38
CA GLU A 58 -12.17 -5.12 7.79
C GLU A 58 -12.89 -6.08 6.83
N GLY A 59 -13.48 -7.14 7.38
CA GLY A 59 -14.17 -8.20 6.62
C GLY A 59 -13.25 -9.25 6.00
N MET A 60 -11.93 -9.16 6.20
CA MET A 60 -10.95 -10.14 5.70
C MET A 60 -10.54 -11.11 6.80
N THR A 61 -10.21 -12.35 6.42
CA THR A 61 -9.66 -13.37 7.33
C THR A 61 -8.13 -13.39 7.31
N ASP A 62 -7.57 -13.18 6.12
CA ASP A 62 -6.14 -13.24 5.87
C ASP A 62 -5.49 -11.88 6.15
N GLY A 63 -4.28 -11.93 6.72
CA GLY A 63 -3.49 -10.73 6.97
C GLY A 63 -2.89 -10.18 5.67
N VAL A 64 -2.64 -8.87 5.65
CA VAL A 64 -1.88 -8.20 4.61
C VAL A 64 -0.51 -8.87 4.50
N VAL A 65 -0.16 -9.34 3.31
CA VAL A 65 1.14 -9.95 3.04
C VAL A 65 2.15 -8.86 2.73
N PHE A 66 3.24 -8.83 3.49
CA PHE A 66 4.37 -7.94 3.30
C PHE A 66 5.67 -8.75 3.35
N ASN A 67 6.57 -8.54 2.38
CA ASN A 67 7.81 -9.31 2.22
C ASN A 67 7.60 -10.84 2.27
N GLY A 68 6.49 -11.33 1.69
CA GLY A 68 6.17 -12.75 1.60
C GLY A 68 5.56 -13.37 2.87
N SER A 69 5.25 -12.58 3.91
CA SER A 69 4.65 -13.07 5.16
C SER A 69 3.43 -12.23 5.56
N SER A 70 2.43 -12.86 6.17
CA SER A 70 1.29 -12.19 6.83
C SER A 70 1.58 -11.78 8.28
N LEU A 71 2.71 -12.24 8.83
CA LEU A 71 3.27 -11.81 10.10
C LEU A 71 4.48 -10.92 9.83
N ILE A 72 4.33 -9.65 10.17
CA ILE A 72 5.30 -8.60 9.91
C ILE A 72 6.28 -8.51 11.09
N ASN A 73 7.57 -8.54 10.75
CA ASN A 73 8.68 -8.34 11.68
C ASN A 73 9.60 -7.27 11.10
N GLY A 74 9.75 -6.14 11.80
CA GLY A 74 10.53 -5.00 11.32
C GLY A 74 9.94 -3.66 11.73
N SER A 75 10.56 -2.56 11.29
CA SER A 75 10.18 -1.19 11.65
C SER A 75 9.41 -0.47 10.54
N THR A 76 9.06 -1.13 9.44
CA THR A 76 8.28 -0.54 8.35
C THR A 76 7.39 -1.58 7.67
N VAL A 77 6.21 -1.15 7.21
CA VAL A 77 5.26 -1.96 6.45
C VAL A 77 4.54 -1.08 5.42
N SER A 78 4.20 -1.66 4.27
CA SER A 78 3.35 -1.01 3.27
C SER A 78 2.03 -1.77 3.12
N ILE A 79 0.90 -1.09 3.36
CA ILE A 79 -0.44 -1.69 3.33
C ILE A 79 -1.31 -1.09 2.22
N PRO A 80 -2.09 -1.90 1.48
CA PRO A 80 -2.94 -1.39 0.40
C PRO A 80 -4.18 -0.68 0.97
N LEU A 81 -4.60 0.44 0.38
CA LEU A 81 -5.90 1.07 0.69
C LEU A 81 -6.97 0.60 -0.31
N LYS A 82 -8.25 0.69 0.07
CA LYS A 82 -9.38 0.38 -0.81
C LYS A 82 -9.44 1.44 -1.92
N THR A 83 -9.35 0.97 -3.18
CA THR A 83 -9.49 1.81 -4.38
C THR A 83 -10.93 2.18 -4.69
N ASN A 84 -11.92 1.58 -4.02
CA ASN A 84 -13.36 1.74 -4.28
C ASN A 84 -14.15 2.35 -3.11
N ALA A 85 -13.46 2.82 -2.07
CA ALA A 85 -14.06 3.44 -0.90
C ALA A 85 -13.16 4.57 -0.38
N ASP A 86 -13.75 5.57 0.25
CA ASP A 86 -13.04 6.75 0.78
C ASP A 86 -12.51 6.55 2.21
N ALA A 87 -12.62 5.30 2.69
CA ALA A 87 -12.00 4.89 3.93
C ALA A 87 -11.63 3.40 3.90
N THR A 88 -10.56 3.06 4.62
CA THR A 88 -10.17 1.67 4.88
C THR A 88 -9.92 1.46 6.36
N THR A 89 -10.53 0.43 6.91
CA THR A 89 -10.34 0.01 8.31
C THR A 89 -9.48 -1.25 8.38
N PHE A 90 -8.53 -1.25 9.30
CA PHE A 90 -7.62 -2.35 9.60
C PHE A 90 -7.61 -2.66 11.09
N SER A 91 -7.47 -3.94 11.41
CA SER A 91 -7.04 -4.44 12.71
C SER A 91 -5.52 -4.63 12.71
N PHE A 92 -4.85 -4.08 13.72
CA PHE A 92 -3.41 -4.15 13.97
C PHE A 92 -3.17 -4.97 15.24
N ILE A 93 -2.80 -6.24 15.08
CA ILE A 93 -2.64 -7.20 16.17
C ILE A 93 -1.15 -7.40 16.46
N LEU A 94 -0.67 -6.83 17.55
CA LEU A 94 0.71 -6.99 18.02
C LEU A 94 0.91 -8.37 18.64
N ASN A 95 2.08 -8.98 18.43
CA ASN A 95 2.43 -10.32 18.95
C ASN A 95 1.43 -11.43 18.57
N SER A 96 0.82 -11.35 17.38
CA SER A 96 -0.17 -12.31 16.92
C SER A 96 0.36 -13.75 16.99
N GLY A 97 -0.44 -14.65 17.59
CA GLY A 97 -0.07 -16.07 17.75
C GLY A 97 0.86 -16.37 18.93
N SER A 98 1.13 -15.40 19.80
CA SER A 98 1.82 -15.63 21.07
C SER A 98 1.13 -16.69 21.92
N THR A 99 1.92 -17.56 22.57
CA THR A 99 1.42 -18.55 23.54
C THR A 99 0.97 -17.93 24.86
N ASN A 100 1.37 -16.68 25.13
CA ASN A 100 0.85 -15.87 26.22
C ASN A 100 -0.18 -14.86 25.65
N PRO A 101 -1.49 -15.08 25.85
CA PRO A 101 -2.54 -14.21 25.32
C PRO A 101 -2.45 -12.77 25.85
N ALA A 102 -1.88 -12.56 27.04
CA ALA A 102 -1.75 -11.23 27.64
C ALA A 102 -0.70 -10.34 26.92
N LEU A 103 0.07 -10.89 25.98
CA LEU A 103 0.98 -10.12 25.13
C LEU A 103 0.37 -9.76 23.77
N VAL A 104 -0.76 -10.38 23.41
CA VAL A 104 -1.48 -10.08 22.16
C VAL A 104 -2.35 -8.88 22.43
N ASN A 105 -2.20 -7.83 21.62
CA ASN A 105 -2.97 -6.60 21.77
C ASN A 105 -3.43 -6.13 20.39
N GLU A 106 -4.69 -5.72 20.28
CA GLU A 106 -5.32 -5.37 19.01
C GLU A 106 -5.80 -3.93 19.04
N ASP A 107 -5.36 -3.15 18.05
CA ASP A 107 -5.86 -1.80 17.80
C ASP A 107 -6.53 -1.73 16.44
N ILE A 108 -7.60 -0.93 16.33
CA ILE A 108 -8.31 -0.69 15.09
C ILE A 108 -7.97 0.68 14.55
N LEU A 109 -7.49 0.72 13.30
CA LEU A 109 -7.19 1.94 12.57
C LEU A 109 -8.06 2.07 11.34
N LYS A 110 -8.84 3.16 11.30
CA LYS A 110 -9.58 3.59 10.11
C LYS A 110 -8.89 4.79 9.49
N PHE A 111 -8.49 4.67 8.23
CA PHE A 111 -7.93 5.77 7.45
C PHE A 111 -9.03 6.39 6.58
N ASN A 112 -9.14 7.72 6.58
CA ASN A 112 -10.05 8.46 5.70
C ASN A 112 -9.23 9.23 4.66
N TYR A 113 -9.66 9.19 3.40
CA TYR A 113 -8.89 9.78 2.30
C TYR A 113 -9.77 10.10 1.09
N ALA A 114 -9.35 11.10 0.32
CA ALA A 114 -9.81 11.32 -1.04
C ALA A 114 -9.02 10.44 -2.02
N ARG A 115 -9.62 10.16 -3.17
CA ARG A 115 -9.04 9.34 -4.25
C ARG A 115 -9.03 10.13 -5.55
N GLU A 116 -7.94 10.02 -6.30
CA GLU A 116 -7.83 10.53 -7.66
C GLU A 116 -7.37 9.40 -8.59
N GLU A 117 -8.12 9.15 -9.67
CA GLU A 117 -7.74 8.19 -10.71
C GLU A 117 -6.94 8.89 -11.81
N LEU A 118 -5.71 8.43 -12.02
CA LEU A 118 -4.79 9.00 -13.00
C LEU A 118 -4.52 7.98 -14.11
N PHE A 119 -4.74 8.40 -15.35
CA PHE A 119 -4.38 7.60 -16.51
C PHE A 119 -2.85 7.57 -16.67
N VAL A 120 -2.28 6.37 -16.72
CA VAL A 120 -0.83 6.16 -16.86
C VAL A 120 -0.46 5.96 -18.32
N SER A 121 -1.03 4.95 -18.96
CA SER A 121 -0.82 4.67 -20.39
C SER A 121 -1.87 3.65 -20.87
N ARG A 122 -1.92 3.41 -22.18
CA ARG A 122 -2.78 2.34 -22.73
C ARG A 122 -2.42 0.97 -22.15
N ALA A 123 -1.12 0.70 -21.97
CA ALA A 123 -0.61 -0.57 -21.45
C ALA A 123 -0.78 -0.72 -19.93
N CYS A 124 -0.69 0.38 -19.18
CA CYS A 124 -0.72 0.38 -17.71
C CYS A 124 -2.09 0.73 -17.12
N GLY A 125 -3.01 1.26 -17.92
CA GLY A 125 -4.34 1.66 -17.46
C GLY A 125 -4.30 2.87 -16.52
N PHE A 126 -5.09 2.80 -15.45
CA PHE A 126 -5.21 3.85 -14.44
C PHE A 126 -4.55 3.40 -13.13
N LYS A 127 -4.03 4.37 -12.39
CA LYS A 127 -3.65 4.21 -10.98
C LYS A 127 -4.51 5.10 -10.10
N THR A 128 -4.60 4.75 -8.82
CA THR A 128 -5.25 5.60 -7.82
C THR A 128 -4.18 6.25 -6.96
N GLU A 129 -4.25 7.57 -6.82
CA GLU A 129 -3.53 8.32 -5.78
C GLU A 129 -4.49 8.65 -4.64
N TYR A 130 -3.97 8.63 -3.42
CA TYR A 130 -4.77 8.92 -2.23
C TYR A 130 -4.27 10.20 -1.57
N THR A 131 -5.19 10.96 -0.99
CA THR A 131 -4.86 12.09 -0.10
C THR A 131 -5.60 11.92 1.21
N LEU A 132 -4.87 11.72 2.31
CA LEU A 132 -5.45 11.59 3.65
C LEU A 132 -6.28 12.83 3.99
N ASP A 133 -7.41 12.62 4.68
CA ASP A 133 -8.30 13.70 5.09
C ASP A 133 -7.55 14.71 5.99
N PRO A 134 -7.62 16.03 5.72
CA PRO A 134 -6.82 17.01 6.44
C PRO A 134 -7.30 17.26 7.87
N LEU A 135 -8.52 16.86 8.23
CA LEU A 135 -9.09 17.06 9.56
C LEU A 135 -9.06 15.76 10.39
N THR A 136 -9.32 14.64 9.74
CA THR A 136 -9.51 13.31 10.32
C THR A 136 -8.81 12.23 9.48
N PRO A 137 -7.48 12.31 9.31
CA PRO A 137 -6.72 11.39 8.45
C PRO A 137 -6.85 9.93 8.91
N TYR A 138 -7.00 9.73 10.22
CA TYR A 138 -7.23 8.44 10.82
C TYR A 138 -8.14 8.53 12.06
N VAL A 139 -8.73 7.39 12.43
CA VAL A 139 -9.41 7.16 13.71
C VAL A 139 -8.80 5.91 14.33
N LEU A 140 -8.28 6.05 15.54
CA LEU A 140 -7.69 4.97 16.33
C LEU A 140 -8.65 4.58 17.47
N THR A 141 -9.05 3.31 17.51
CA THR A 141 -9.88 2.74 18.57
C THR A 141 -9.28 1.45 19.09
N ASP A 142 -9.58 1.14 20.35
CA ASP A 142 -9.24 -0.15 20.95
C ASP A 142 -10.07 -1.28 20.30
N ALA A 143 -9.68 -2.53 20.52
CA ALA A 143 -10.45 -3.69 20.14
C ALA A 143 -11.83 -3.73 20.84
N ALA A 144 -12.73 -4.57 20.34
CA ALA A 144 -14.04 -4.77 20.93
C ALA A 144 -13.96 -5.26 22.39
N ILE A 145 -12.94 -6.05 22.71
CA ILE A 145 -12.56 -6.43 24.06
C ILE A 145 -11.33 -5.58 24.41
N GLY A 146 -11.57 -4.39 24.96
CA GLY A 146 -10.49 -3.44 25.20
C GLY A 146 -9.49 -3.94 26.26
N ASP A 147 -8.22 -3.93 25.90
CA ASP A 147 -7.08 -4.23 26.77
C ASP A 147 -6.07 -3.08 26.82
N GLN A 148 -6.54 -1.87 26.46
CA GLN A 148 -5.76 -0.65 26.24
C GLN A 148 -4.98 -0.71 24.93
N LYS A 149 -4.96 0.43 24.24
CA LYS A 149 -4.26 0.57 22.96
C LYS A 149 -2.75 0.44 23.11
N TRP A 150 -2.13 -0.41 22.30
CA TRP A 150 -0.67 -0.49 22.20
C TRP A 150 -0.09 0.66 21.37
N ILE A 151 -0.83 1.17 20.40
CA ILE A 151 -0.50 2.35 19.62
C ILE A 151 -0.77 3.60 20.47
N GLN A 152 0.31 4.33 20.79
CA GLN A 152 0.21 5.50 21.67
C GLN A 152 0.06 6.80 20.89
N TYR A 153 0.69 6.90 19.73
CA TYR A 153 0.64 8.10 18.90
C TYR A 153 0.87 7.78 17.42
N ILE A 154 0.25 8.57 16.53
CA ILE A 154 0.42 8.47 15.08
C ILE A 154 0.69 9.85 14.50
N ALA A 155 1.81 10.02 13.81
CA ALA A 155 2.13 11.23 13.07
C ALA A 155 1.90 11.03 11.57
N VAL A 156 1.19 11.96 10.94
CA VAL A 156 1.11 12.04 9.48
C VAL A 156 2.32 12.82 8.98
N LYS A 157 3.16 12.18 8.15
CA LYS A 157 4.35 12.80 7.54
C LYS A 157 4.10 13.26 6.11
N ASN A 158 3.41 12.43 5.34
CA ASN A 158 2.99 12.77 4.00
C ASN A 158 1.53 12.35 3.84
N SER A 159 0.64 13.33 3.63
CA SER A 159 -0.79 13.08 3.41
C SER A 159 -1.07 12.54 2.01
N THR A 160 -0.17 12.76 1.05
CA THR A 160 -0.33 12.33 -0.33
C THR A 160 0.40 11.01 -0.55
N ILE A 161 -0.35 9.98 -0.96
CA ILE A 161 0.15 8.62 -1.18
C ILE A 161 0.19 8.38 -2.70
N ALA A 162 1.28 8.85 -3.32
CA ALA A 162 1.49 8.76 -4.77
C ALA A 162 2.59 7.77 -5.17
N ASN A 163 3.45 7.38 -4.22
CA ASN A 163 4.53 6.40 -4.40
C ASN A 163 4.88 5.75 -3.05
N GLU A 164 5.79 4.77 -3.04
CA GLU A 164 6.19 4.02 -1.83
C GLU A 164 7.61 4.36 -1.35
N ASN A 165 8.20 5.47 -1.82
CA ASN A 165 9.59 5.83 -1.52
C ASN A 165 9.75 6.58 -0.19
N GLU A 166 8.65 7.02 0.39
CA GLU A 166 8.61 7.85 1.61
C GLU A 166 7.66 7.24 2.65
N THR A 167 7.94 7.52 3.92
CA THR A 167 7.04 7.20 5.02
C THR A 167 5.86 8.17 5.01
N HIS A 168 4.64 7.62 4.99
CA HIS A 168 3.42 8.41 5.03
C HIS A 168 2.95 8.62 6.47
N LEU A 169 3.03 7.56 7.29
CA LEU A 169 2.68 7.58 8.71
C LEU A 169 3.81 7.05 9.58
N GLU A 170 3.98 7.66 10.73
CA GLU A 170 4.77 7.10 11.82
C GLU A 170 3.86 6.66 12.96
N ILE A 171 4.06 5.44 13.45
CA ILE A 171 3.36 4.87 14.60
C ILE A 171 4.36 4.74 15.76
N TYR A 172 3.97 5.24 16.93
CA TYR A 172 4.79 5.24 18.14
C TYR A 172 4.19 4.33 19.20
N PHE A 173 5.01 3.43 19.73
CA PHE A 173 4.62 2.42 20.72
C PHE A 173 5.79 1.98 21.62
#